data_AF-A0A2G2YBC7-F1
#
_entry.id   AF-A0A2G2YBC7-F1
#
_cell.length_a   1.000
_cell.length_b   1.000
_cell.length_c   1.000
_cell.angle_alpha   90.00
_cell.angle_beta   90.00
_cell.angle_gamma   90.00
#
_symmetry.space_group_name_H-M   'P 1'
#
loop_
_entity.id
_entity.type
_entity.pdbx_description
1 polymer ?
#
loop_
_entity_poly.entity_id
_entity_poly.type
_entity_poly.pdbx_seq_one_letter_code
_entity_poly.pdbx_strand_id
1 'polypeptide(L)'
;MLQAQICDPQAQAQILSILIHIRFLISPLNSTTLRRHLPPPSSDYPKMSISYSPCFQPLKVFPKNSHIHSKIGNSTLKRCTLIGCMKKPREDCSLEAKVDFLLDRVKWDDKGLAVAIAQNVDTGAVLMQGFANREALSTTISSRKATFYSRSRSSLWTKGETSNNFINVFDVFLDCDRDSIIYLGKPDGPTCHTGSETCYYTPVDELLKNPEVEKNELALTTLYALESTINQRKAETSSSSNGKPSWTKRLLLDDKLLCSKIREEADELCRTLEQNEDNGRTASEMADVLYHAMVLLSLRGVKLEEVMQVLRQRFSKSGIEEKNSRKS
;
A
#
# COMPACT_ATOMS: atom_id res chain seq x y z
N MET A 1 -64.54 -5.84 -3.01
CA MET A 1 -63.51 -6.34 -3.94
C MET A 1 -62.87 -5.12 -4.58
N LEU A 2 -61.75 -4.65 -4.01
CA LEU A 2 -61.11 -3.39 -4.39
C LEU A 2 -60.24 -3.55 -5.64
N GLN A 3 -60.27 -2.53 -6.50
CA GLN A 3 -59.50 -2.32 -7.72
C GLN A 3 -58.06 -1.83 -7.46
N ALA A 4 -57.19 -2.13 -8.43
CA ALA A 4 -56.16 -1.29 -9.08
C ALA A 4 -54.94 -0.70 -8.32
N GLN A 5 -53.76 -0.89 -8.94
CA GLN A 5 -52.58 0.01 -8.96
C GLN A 5 -51.80 -0.36 -10.23
N ILE A 6 -51.96 0.33 -11.37
CA ILE A 6 -51.32 1.60 -11.77
C ILE A 6 -49.80 1.58 -11.52
N CYS A 7 -49.05 1.22 -12.57
CA CYS A 7 -47.62 1.54 -12.70
C CYS A 7 -47.49 3.06 -12.84
N ASP A 8 -46.72 3.67 -11.96
CA ASP A 8 -46.43 5.11 -11.95
C ASP A 8 -45.36 5.47 -13.02
N PRO A 9 -45.70 6.23 -14.07
CA PRO A 9 -44.76 6.69 -15.09
C PRO A 9 -43.67 7.64 -14.53
N GLN A 10 -43.93 8.27 -13.38
CA GLN A 10 -43.03 9.23 -12.75
C GLN A 10 -41.83 8.52 -12.07
N ALA A 11 -42.03 7.28 -11.63
CA ALA A 11 -40.97 6.41 -11.09
C ALA A 11 -40.00 5.94 -12.18
N GLN A 12 -40.48 5.65 -13.40
CA GLN A 12 -39.62 5.30 -14.53
C GLN A 12 -38.80 6.50 -15.05
N ALA A 13 -39.36 7.72 -15.01
CA ALA A 13 -38.64 8.93 -15.39
C ALA A 13 -37.51 9.30 -14.41
N GLN A 14 -37.65 8.99 -13.13
CA GLN A 14 -36.60 9.24 -12.12
C GLN A 14 -35.42 8.26 -12.22
N ILE A 15 -35.67 6.99 -12.57
CA ILE A 15 -34.61 6.01 -12.81
C ILE A 15 -33.80 6.35 -14.08
N LEU A 16 -34.47 6.82 -15.13
CA LEU A 16 -33.80 7.27 -16.36
C LEU A 16 -32.94 8.53 -16.13
N SER A 17 -33.37 9.45 -15.27
CA SER A 17 -32.62 10.68 -14.93
C SER A 17 -31.33 10.40 -14.14
N ILE A 18 -31.35 9.39 -13.26
CA ILE A 18 -30.18 8.95 -12.49
C ILE A 18 -29.15 8.25 -13.39
N LEU A 19 -29.61 7.43 -14.35
CA LEU A 19 -28.73 6.77 -15.32
C LEU A 19 -28.08 7.77 -16.30
N ILE A 20 -28.75 8.87 -16.64
CA ILE A 20 -28.20 9.94 -17.48
C ILE A 20 -27.11 10.75 -16.74
N HIS A 21 -27.23 10.94 -15.42
CA HIS A 21 -26.22 11.65 -14.62
C HIS A 21 -24.95 10.81 -14.39
N ILE A 22 -25.07 9.49 -14.24
CA ILE A 22 -23.90 8.59 -14.12
C ILE A 22 -23.11 8.56 -15.43
N ARG A 23 -23.78 8.68 -16.58
CA ARG A 23 -23.15 8.71 -17.91
C ARG A 23 -22.33 9.98 -18.19
N PHE A 24 -22.55 11.08 -17.45
CA PHE A 24 -21.83 12.35 -17.62
C PHE A 24 -20.51 12.42 -16.82
N LEU A 25 -20.31 11.55 -15.82
CA LEU A 25 -19.06 11.48 -15.05
C LEU A 25 -18.02 10.55 -15.69
N ILE A 26 -18.39 9.80 -16.73
CA ILE A 26 -17.53 8.85 -17.44
C ILE A 26 -17.74 9.03 -18.95
N SER A 27 -17.22 10.12 -19.51
CA SER A 27 -17.05 10.24 -20.96
C SER A 27 -15.56 10.43 -21.27
N PRO A 28 -14.92 9.49 -21.99
CA PRO A 28 -13.61 9.73 -22.58
C PRO A 28 -13.77 10.60 -23.83
N LEU A 29 -12.92 11.62 -23.93
CA LEU A 29 -12.69 12.36 -25.17
C LEU A 29 -12.28 11.37 -26.28
N ASN A 30 -13.07 11.30 -27.34
CA ASN A 30 -12.69 10.64 -28.58
C ASN A 30 -11.52 11.41 -29.23
N SER A 31 -10.41 10.72 -29.47
CA SER A 31 -9.57 11.03 -30.63
C SER A 31 -9.04 9.78 -31.30
N THR A 32 -9.34 9.77 -32.57
CA THR A 32 -9.19 8.80 -33.65
C THR A 32 -7.73 8.51 -34.02
N THR A 33 -7.47 7.22 -34.32
CA THR A 33 -6.61 6.70 -35.40
C THR A 33 -5.08 6.78 -35.27
N LEU A 34 -4.48 5.65 -34.90
CA LEU A 34 -3.24 5.14 -35.54
C LEU A 34 -3.17 3.62 -35.38
N ARG A 35 -3.69 2.89 -36.38
CA ARG A 35 -3.48 1.44 -36.54
C ARG A 35 -2.04 1.20 -37.00
N ARG A 36 -1.26 0.47 -36.20
CA ARG A 36 -0.15 -0.36 -36.70
C ARG A 36 -0.44 -1.81 -36.31
N HIS A 37 -0.37 -2.69 -37.30
CA HIS A 37 -0.60 -4.12 -37.20
C HIS A 37 0.39 -4.79 -36.24
N LEU A 38 -0.12 -5.51 -35.25
CA LEU A 38 0.62 -6.52 -34.46
C LEU A 38 0.01 -7.91 -34.75
N PRO A 39 0.84 -8.96 -34.91
CA PRO A 39 0.38 -10.31 -35.19
C PRO A 39 -0.25 -10.97 -33.95
N PRO A 40 -1.10 -12.01 -34.12
CA PRO A 40 -1.82 -12.65 -33.01
C PRO A 40 -0.88 -13.47 -32.11
N PRO A 41 -1.18 -13.59 -30.80
CA PRO A 41 -0.35 -14.37 -29.89
C PRO A 41 -0.56 -15.87 -30.10
N SER A 42 0.55 -16.59 -30.27
CA SER A 42 0.63 -18.05 -30.28
C SER A 42 0.28 -18.61 -28.89
N SER A 43 -0.59 -19.62 -28.86
CA SER A 43 -0.91 -20.40 -27.67
C SER A 43 0.29 -21.24 -27.25
N ASP A 44 0.96 -20.86 -26.16
CA ASP A 44 1.73 -21.75 -25.30
C ASP A 44 2.20 -20.96 -24.06
N TYR A 45 1.43 -21.02 -22.97
CA TYR A 45 1.82 -20.47 -21.68
C TYR A 45 2.39 -21.59 -20.79
N PRO A 46 3.64 -21.50 -20.31
CA PRO A 46 4.05 -22.29 -19.16
C PRO A 46 3.38 -21.73 -17.90
N LYS A 47 2.85 -22.64 -17.06
CA LYS A 47 2.36 -22.32 -15.71
C LYS A 47 3.50 -21.70 -14.89
N MET A 48 3.50 -20.38 -14.73
CA MET A 48 4.38 -19.68 -13.79
C MET A 48 3.70 -19.67 -12.41
N SER A 49 4.18 -20.54 -11.53
CA SER A 49 3.96 -20.42 -10.09
C SER A 49 4.77 -19.24 -9.56
N ILE A 50 4.11 -18.15 -9.15
CA ILE A 50 4.75 -17.06 -8.41
C ILE A 50 4.97 -17.56 -6.97
N SER A 51 6.18 -18.03 -6.68
CA SER A 51 6.60 -18.37 -5.32
C SER A 51 7.08 -17.10 -4.61
N TYR A 52 6.24 -16.50 -3.78
CA TYR A 52 6.69 -15.53 -2.78
C TYR A 52 7.56 -16.26 -1.76
N SER A 53 8.83 -15.88 -1.67
CA SER A 53 9.77 -16.40 -0.66
C SER A 53 9.54 -15.68 0.68
N PRO A 54 9.60 -16.39 1.83
CA PRO A 54 9.23 -15.80 3.11
C PRO A 54 10.33 -14.89 3.67
N CYS A 55 9.91 -13.75 4.20
CA CYS A 55 10.38 -13.11 5.44
C CYS A 55 11.86 -13.37 5.83
N PHE A 56 12.76 -12.44 5.48
CA PHE A 56 14.07 -12.34 6.13
C PHE A 56 13.89 -11.68 7.50
N GLN A 57 14.24 -12.41 8.57
CA GLN A 57 14.25 -11.89 9.94
C GLN A 57 15.30 -10.78 10.14
N PRO A 58 15.19 -9.95 11.20
CA PRO A 58 16.12 -8.84 11.44
C PRO A 58 17.55 -9.33 11.68
N LEU A 59 18.51 -8.79 10.94
CA LEU A 59 19.93 -9.09 11.07
C LEU A 59 20.54 -8.24 12.20
N LYS A 60 21.17 -8.89 13.19
CA LYS A 60 21.96 -8.20 14.24
C LYS A 60 23.39 -8.03 13.74
N VAL A 61 23.77 -6.81 13.37
CA VAL A 61 25.16 -6.44 13.10
C VAL A 61 25.64 -5.53 14.24
N PHE A 62 26.68 -5.97 14.96
CA PHE A 62 27.30 -5.19 16.04
C PHE A 62 28.33 -4.21 15.49
N PRO A 63 28.43 -2.97 16.01
CA PRO A 63 29.47 -2.02 15.62
C PRO A 63 30.82 -2.45 16.20
N LYS A 64 31.89 -2.35 15.40
CA LYS A 64 33.28 -2.57 15.83
C LYS A 64 33.73 -1.41 16.73
N ASN A 65 34.02 -1.70 18.01
CA ASN A 65 34.71 -0.76 18.89
C ASN A 65 36.24 -0.86 18.71
N SER A 66 36.85 0.31 18.62
CA SER A 66 38.28 0.56 18.52
C SER A 66 38.97 0.63 19.89
N HIS A 67 40.20 0.11 19.93
CA HIS A 67 41.34 0.42 20.81
C HIS A 67 41.17 0.42 22.35
N ILE A 68 41.81 -0.57 23.00
CA ILE A 68 42.40 -0.41 24.35
C ILE A 68 43.81 -1.02 24.34
N HIS A 69 44.79 -0.19 24.72
CA HIS A 69 46.16 -0.55 25.07
C HIS A 69 46.18 -1.18 26.48
N SER A 70 46.85 -2.32 26.68
CA SER A 70 47.55 -2.58 27.95
C SER A 70 48.64 -3.67 27.86
N LYS A 71 49.82 -3.23 28.28
CA LYS A 71 50.99 -3.86 28.91
C LYS A 71 51.17 -5.39 28.88
N ILE A 72 52.37 -5.75 28.42
CA ILE A 72 53.07 -7.03 28.49
C ILE A 72 53.39 -7.39 29.96
N GLY A 73 53.08 -8.62 30.35
CA GLY A 73 53.53 -9.26 31.58
C GLY A 73 53.68 -10.77 31.37
N ASN A 74 54.91 -11.27 31.46
CA ASN A 74 55.28 -12.68 31.31
C ASN A 74 54.71 -13.56 32.43
N SER A 75 54.12 -14.72 32.09
CA SER A 75 54.32 -15.96 32.85
C SER A 75 53.76 -17.21 32.14
N THR A 76 54.69 -18.15 31.95
CA THR A 76 54.58 -19.60 32.13
C THR A 76 53.51 -20.41 31.36
N LEU A 77 54.01 -21.16 30.39
CA LEU A 77 53.40 -22.30 29.69
C LEU A 77 52.54 -23.19 30.62
N LYS A 78 51.24 -23.29 30.33
CA LYS A 78 50.44 -24.48 30.62
C LYS A 78 49.71 -24.92 29.35
N ARG A 79 49.98 -26.17 28.99
CA ARG A 79 49.48 -26.91 27.83
C ARG A 79 47.97 -27.10 27.97
N CYS A 80 47.17 -26.27 27.29
CA CYS A 80 45.75 -26.51 27.09
C CYS A 80 45.54 -27.08 25.69
N THR A 81 44.94 -28.27 25.66
CA THR A 81 44.50 -29.01 24.49
C THR A 81 43.66 -28.10 23.60
N LEU A 82 44.14 -27.86 22.37
CA LEU A 82 43.41 -27.12 21.34
C LEU A 82 42.23 -27.96 20.86
N ILE A 83 41.07 -27.78 21.51
CA ILE A 83 39.79 -28.05 20.85
C ILE A 83 39.57 -26.86 19.92
N GLY A 84 39.96 -27.03 18.66
CA GLY A 84 39.65 -26.09 17.59
C GLY A 84 38.14 -25.99 17.44
N CYS A 85 37.54 -24.98 18.07
CA CYS A 85 36.19 -24.57 17.76
C CYS A 85 36.22 -23.96 16.36
N MET A 86 35.99 -24.80 15.34
CA MET A 86 35.74 -24.34 13.97
C MET A 86 34.48 -23.48 14.01
N LYS A 87 34.65 -22.16 14.12
CA LYS A 87 33.58 -21.21 13.78
C LYS A 87 33.18 -21.53 12.35
N LYS A 88 31.94 -21.99 12.12
CA LYS A 88 31.36 -22.14 10.79
C LYS A 88 31.46 -20.78 10.07
N PRO A 89 32.23 -20.64 8.97
CA PRO A 89 32.22 -19.42 8.18
C PRO A 89 31.69 -19.79 6.80
N ARG A 90 30.38 -19.96 6.62
CA ARG A 90 29.84 -20.37 5.30
C ARG A 90 28.51 -19.76 4.85
N GLU A 91 27.76 -19.02 5.68
CA GLU A 91 26.51 -18.38 5.22
C GLU A 91 26.61 -16.85 5.09
N ASP A 92 27.15 -16.15 6.09
CA ASP A 92 27.33 -14.68 6.07
C ASP A 92 28.03 -14.21 4.80
N CYS A 93 29.24 -14.71 4.54
CA CYS A 93 30.05 -14.28 3.39
C CYS A 93 29.34 -14.46 2.04
N SER A 94 28.35 -15.35 1.94
CA SER A 94 27.55 -15.54 0.73
C SER A 94 26.46 -14.46 0.58
N LEU A 95 25.92 -13.93 1.68
CA LEU A 95 24.89 -12.91 1.67
C LEU A 95 25.49 -11.52 1.46
N GLU A 96 26.59 -11.19 2.13
CA GLU A 96 27.29 -9.92 1.87
C GLU A 96 27.73 -9.82 0.41
N ALA A 97 28.30 -10.90 -0.14
CA ALA A 97 28.69 -10.93 -1.56
C ALA A 97 27.50 -10.76 -2.52
N LYS A 98 26.31 -11.29 -2.17
CA LYS A 98 25.08 -11.09 -2.96
C LYS A 98 24.58 -9.66 -2.86
N VAL A 99 24.64 -9.05 -1.68
CA VAL A 99 24.27 -7.65 -1.48
C VAL A 99 25.22 -6.76 -2.27
N ASP A 100 26.53 -6.96 -2.18
CA ASP A 100 27.51 -6.21 -2.96
C ASP A 100 27.27 -6.33 -4.47
N PHE A 101 27.03 -7.55 -4.96
CA PHE A 101 26.69 -7.78 -6.37
C PHE A 101 25.41 -7.05 -6.82
N LEU A 102 24.42 -6.92 -5.93
CA LEU A 102 23.22 -6.14 -6.19
C LEU A 102 23.51 -4.63 -6.18
N LEU A 103 24.31 -4.15 -5.23
CA LEU A 103 24.69 -2.74 -5.11
C LEU A 103 25.49 -2.26 -6.33
N ASP A 104 26.33 -3.13 -6.90
CA ASP A 104 27.12 -2.85 -8.11
C ASP A 104 26.25 -2.77 -9.38
N ARG A 105 25.01 -3.24 -9.30
CA ARG A 105 24.03 -3.17 -10.40
C ARG A 105 23.16 -1.91 -10.36
N VAL A 106 23.20 -1.15 -9.28
CA VAL A 106 22.52 0.13 -9.17
C VAL A 106 23.31 1.18 -9.96
N LYS A 107 22.60 1.97 -10.76
CA LYS A 107 23.16 3.08 -11.52
C LYS A 107 23.16 4.33 -10.63
N TRP A 108 24.27 4.52 -9.94
CA TRP A 108 24.51 5.71 -9.12
C TRP A 108 24.84 6.91 -10.01
N ASP A 109 24.37 8.10 -9.63
CA ASP A 109 24.73 9.37 -10.28
C ASP A 109 26.22 9.73 -10.04
N ASP A 110 26.69 10.83 -10.62
CA ASP A 110 28.07 11.30 -10.47
C ASP A 110 28.48 11.61 -9.00
N LYS A 111 27.51 11.68 -8.09
CA LYS A 111 27.70 11.90 -6.65
C LYS A 111 27.58 10.60 -5.85
N GLY A 112 27.41 9.46 -6.50
CA GLY A 112 27.21 8.17 -5.86
C GLY A 112 25.82 7.99 -5.26
N LEU A 113 24.81 8.69 -5.78
CA LEU A 113 23.45 8.71 -5.25
C LEU A 113 22.43 8.15 -6.25
N ALA A 114 21.38 7.54 -5.73
CA ALA A 114 20.17 7.17 -6.45
C ALA A 114 18.94 7.75 -5.73
N VAL A 115 17.85 7.94 -6.45
CA VAL A 115 16.58 8.34 -5.83
C VAL A 115 16.00 7.14 -5.09
N ALA A 116 15.53 7.35 -3.87
CA ALA A 116 14.85 6.35 -3.06
C ALA A 116 13.47 6.87 -2.63
N ILE A 117 12.44 6.12 -2.98
CA ILE A 117 11.03 6.45 -2.72
C ILE A 117 10.51 5.47 -1.67
N ALA A 118 10.04 5.99 -0.54
CA ALA A 118 9.33 5.16 0.44
C ALA A 118 7.83 5.10 0.08
N GLN A 119 7.29 3.90 -0.01
CA GLN A 119 5.88 3.66 -0.34
C GLN A 119 5.22 2.80 0.75
N ASN A 120 4.01 3.18 1.16
CA ASN A 120 3.20 2.40 2.08
C ASN A 120 2.71 1.12 1.40
N VAL A 121 3.06 -0.04 1.97
CA VAL A 121 2.70 -1.36 1.43
C VAL A 121 1.20 -1.65 1.46
N ASP A 122 0.45 -1.07 2.41
CA ASP A 122 -0.97 -1.35 2.60
C ASP A 122 -1.85 -0.32 1.86
N THR A 123 -1.43 0.95 1.81
CA THR A 123 -2.22 2.03 1.18
C THR A 123 -1.79 2.37 -0.25
N GLY A 124 -0.58 1.97 -0.63
CA GLY A 124 0.05 2.36 -1.89
C GLY A 124 0.53 3.82 -1.93
N ALA A 125 0.30 4.60 -0.87
CA ALA A 125 0.70 6.00 -0.80
C ALA A 125 2.22 6.13 -0.91
N VAL A 126 2.67 7.05 -1.75
CA VAL A 126 4.06 7.50 -1.72
C VAL A 126 4.23 8.33 -0.45
N LEU A 127 5.09 7.88 0.46
CA LEU A 127 5.26 8.49 1.78
C LEU A 127 6.24 9.66 1.72
N MET A 128 7.40 9.44 1.11
CA MET A 128 8.44 10.45 0.95
C MET A 128 9.47 10.02 -0.10
N GLN A 129 10.24 10.99 -0.58
CA GLN A 129 11.43 10.76 -1.39
C GLN A 129 12.68 11.21 -0.62
N GLY A 130 13.73 10.42 -0.71
CA GLY A 130 15.07 10.74 -0.25
C GLY A 130 16.13 10.25 -1.25
N PHE A 131 17.39 10.51 -0.97
CA PHE A 131 18.50 9.95 -1.74
C PHE A 131 19.05 8.74 -0.99
N ALA A 132 19.54 7.74 -1.70
CA ALA A 132 20.32 6.66 -1.13
C ALA A 132 21.69 6.66 -1.79
N ASN A 133 22.74 6.43 -1.02
CA ASN A 133 24.03 6.01 -1.53
C ASN A 133 24.18 4.50 -1.31
N ARG A 134 25.31 3.93 -1.73
CA ARG A 134 25.61 2.49 -1.59
C ARG A 134 25.43 2.00 -0.15
N GLU A 135 25.93 2.74 0.84
CA GLU A 135 25.82 2.39 2.25
C GLU A 135 24.38 2.46 2.75
N ALA A 136 23.61 3.50 2.39
CA ALA A 136 22.21 3.64 2.79
C ALA A 136 21.34 2.48 2.31
N LEU A 137 21.55 2.04 1.06
CA LEU A 137 20.83 0.89 0.52
C LEU A 137 21.25 -0.41 1.24
N SER A 138 22.55 -0.61 1.48
CA SER A 138 23.04 -1.76 2.26
C SER A 138 22.48 -1.79 3.69
N THR A 139 22.41 -0.63 4.35
CA THR A 139 21.81 -0.50 5.69
C THR A 139 20.31 -0.78 5.65
N THR A 140 19.61 -0.34 4.62
CA THR A 140 18.18 -0.61 4.46
C THR A 140 17.90 -2.10 4.29
N ILE A 141 18.66 -2.78 3.43
CA ILE A 141 18.54 -4.22 3.19
C ILE A 141 18.79 -5.03 4.47
N SER A 142 19.80 -4.65 5.25
CA SER A 142 20.19 -5.38 6.47
C SER A 142 19.26 -5.09 7.65
N SER A 143 18.96 -3.82 7.91
CA SER A 143 18.15 -3.40 9.07
C SER A 143 16.64 -3.54 8.87
N ARG A 144 16.19 -3.65 7.61
CA ARG A 144 14.77 -3.58 7.22
C ARG A 144 14.08 -2.29 7.68
N LYS A 145 14.84 -1.19 7.77
CA LYS A 145 14.34 0.16 8.03
C LYS A 145 14.78 1.08 6.91
N ALA A 146 13.91 1.99 6.48
CA ALA A 146 14.26 2.93 5.41
C ALA A 146 15.40 3.86 5.85
N THR A 147 16.58 3.65 5.28
CA THR A 147 17.76 4.48 5.49
C THR A 147 18.06 5.27 4.21
N PHE A 148 18.27 6.57 4.40
CA PHE A 148 18.59 7.53 3.35
C PHE A 148 19.97 8.15 3.59
N TYR A 149 20.49 8.80 2.56
CA TYR A 149 21.67 9.65 2.62
C TYR A 149 21.25 11.13 2.56
N SER A 150 21.63 11.88 3.58
CA SER A 150 21.35 13.31 3.65
C SER A 150 22.43 14.10 2.92
N ARG A 151 22.10 14.68 1.76
CA ARG A 151 23.05 15.49 0.97
C ARG A 151 23.60 16.70 1.74
N SER A 152 22.78 17.33 2.59
CA SER A 152 23.19 18.49 3.39
C SER A 152 24.09 18.12 4.56
N ARG A 153 23.81 16.99 5.24
CA ARG A 153 24.59 16.52 6.39
C ARG A 153 25.76 15.60 6.01
N SER A 154 25.82 15.19 4.75
CA SER A 154 26.77 14.21 4.22
C SER A 154 26.84 12.93 5.05
N SER A 155 25.69 12.46 5.54
CA SER A 155 25.59 11.33 6.47
C SER A 155 24.37 10.46 6.20
N LEU A 156 24.45 9.21 6.68
CA LEU A 156 23.30 8.31 6.73
C LEU A 156 22.25 8.80 7.72
N TRP A 157 20.99 8.55 7.41
CA TRP A 157 19.85 8.87 8.25
C TRP A 157 18.78 7.80 8.10
N THR A 158 18.49 7.07 9.17
CA THR A 158 17.37 6.12 9.18
C THR A 158 16.11 6.87 9.59
N LYS A 159 15.09 6.81 8.74
CA LYS A 159 13.81 7.48 9.03
C LYS A 159 13.24 6.92 10.34
N GLY A 160 12.95 7.82 11.27
CA GLY A 160 12.37 7.49 12.58
C GLY A 160 13.37 7.48 13.74
N GLU A 161 14.69 7.62 13.52
CA GLU A 161 15.69 7.62 14.62
C GLU A 161 15.41 8.64 15.73
N THR A 162 14.87 9.80 15.38
CA THR A 162 14.54 10.86 16.37
C THR A 162 13.07 10.82 16.79
N SER A 163 12.16 10.46 15.88
CA SER A 163 10.70 10.59 16.10
C SER A 163 10.01 9.28 16.48
N ASN A 164 10.72 8.15 16.46
CA ASN A 164 10.20 6.78 16.52
C ASN A 164 9.20 6.39 15.39
N ASN A 165 8.95 7.27 14.42
CA ASN A 165 8.13 6.96 13.24
C ASN A 165 9.02 6.33 12.17
N PHE A 166 9.37 5.06 12.37
CA PHE A 166 10.15 4.28 11.40
C PHE A 166 9.30 3.89 10.19
N ILE A 167 9.98 3.53 9.10
CA ILE A 167 9.36 2.85 7.96
C ILE A 167 10.01 1.47 7.88
N ASN A 168 9.24 0.44 8.23
CA ASN A 168 9.68 -0.95 8.23
C ASN A 168 9.57 -1.51 6.81
N VAL A 169 10.71 -1.77 6.18
CA VAL A 169 10.81 -2.15 4.77
C VAL A 169 10.58 -3.65 4.60
N PHE A 170 9.52 -4.00 3.87
CA PHE A 170 9.20 -5.38 3.48
C PHE A 170 10.00 -5.79 2.26
N ASP A 171 10.12 -4.89 1.27
CA ASP A 171 10.78 -5.20 0.02
C ASP A 171 11.45 -3.97 -0.60
N VAL A 172 12.42 -4.22 -1.49
CA VAL A 172 13.18 -3.18 -2.18
C VAL A 172 13.17 -3.48 -3.68
N PHE A 173 12.68 -2.53 -4.47
CA PHE A 173 12.64 -2.65 -5.93
C PHE A 173 13.58 -1.64 -6.57
N LEU A 174 14.21 -2.06 -7.66
CA LEU A 174 14.92 -1.17 -8.59
C LEU A 174 14.02 -0.96 -9.81
N ASP A 175 14.07 0.23 -10.41
CA ASP A 175 13.45 0.47 -11.70
C ASP A 175 14.23 -0.18 -12.87
N CYS A 176 13.77 0.04 -14.10
CA CYS A 176 14.22 -0.72 -15.26
C CYS A 176 15.66 -0.40 -15.70
N ASP A 177 16.10 0.85 -15.51
CA ASP A 177 17.47 1.32 -15.75
C ASP A 177 18.29 1.50 -14.46
N ARG A 178 17.68 1.18 -13.31
CA ARG A 178 18.30 0.97 -12.00
C ARG A 178 18.88 2.24 -11.37
N ASP A 179 18.35 3.41 -11.69
CA ASP A 179 18.72 4.68 -11.02
C ASP A 179 17.67 5.20 -10.02
N SER A 180 16.57 4.46 -9.86
CA SER A 180 15.56 4.71 -8.83
C SER A 180 15.21 3.46 -8.03
N ILE A 181 14.95 3.66 -6.73
CA ILE A 181 14.72 2.62 -5.75
C ILE A 181 13.36 2.85 -5.08
N ILE A 182 12.55 1.80 -4.95
CA ILE A 182 11.36 1.80 -4.09
C ILE A 182 11.66 1.02 -2.82
N TYR A 183 11.49 1.67 -1.66
CA TYR A 183 11.36 1.03 -0.36
C TYR A 183 9.89 0.79 -0.06
N LEU A 184 9.42 -0.44 -0.27
CA LEU A 184 8.05 -0.82 0.02
C LEU A 184 7.94 -1.23 1.50
N GLY A 185 7.27 -0.42 2.31
CA GLY A 185 7.32 -0.53 3.77
C GLY A 185 6.03 -0.16 4.49
N LYS A 186 5.95 -0.46 5.79
CA LYS A 186 4.87 0.01 6.68
C LYS A 186 5.42 1.09 7.62
N PRO A 187 4.83 2.29 7.64
CA PRO A 187 5.21 3.33 8.61
C PRO A 187 4.65 2.99 10.01
N ASP A 188 5.41 3.29 11.06
CA ASP A 188 4.99 3.14 12.47
C ASP A 188 4.21 4.35 13.01
N GLY A 189 4.13 5.42 12.22
CA GLY A 189 3.47 6.68 12.57
C GLY A 189 3.54 7.65 11.40
N PRO A 190 3.19 8.93 11.58
CA PRO A 190 3.23 9.90 10.49
C PRO A 190 4.65 10.03 9.92
N THR A 191 4.75 9.94 8.60
CA THR A 191 6.05 10.05 7.91
C THR A 191 6.54 11.49 7.95
N CYS A 192 5.64 12.45 7.74
CA CYS A 192 5.99 13.86 7.68
C CYS A 192 6.16 14.46 9.08
N HIS A 193 7.08 15.41 9.22
CA HIS A 193 7.31 16.15 10.46
C HIS A 193 6.13 17.05 10.84
N THR A 194 5.24 17.36 9.90
CA THR A 194 3.99 18.10 10.14
C THR A 194 2.90 17.25 10.82
N GLY A 195 3.14 15.95 10.98
CA GLY A 195 2.14 14.99 11.46
C GLY A 195 1.31 14.36 10.35
N SER A 196 1.53 14.73 9.08
CA SER A 196 0.89 14.06 7.93
C SER A 196 1.47 12.66 7.66
N GLU A 197 0.64 11.75 7.15
CA GLU A 197 1.05 10.39 6.77
C GLU A 197 2.13 10.42 5.68
N THR A 198 1.98 11.35 4.73
CA THR A 198 2.85 11.52 3.56
C THR A 198 3.39 12.95 3.50
N CYS A 199 4.52 13.15 2.81
CA CYS A 199 5.00 14.48 2.43
C CYS A 199 4.22 15.10 1.24
N TYR A 200 3.38 14.31 0.55
CA TYR A 200 2.66 14.70 -0.66
C TYR A 200 1.21 15.06 -0.34
N TYR A 201 1.01 16.22 0.29
CA TYR A 201 -0.29 16.67 0.81
C TYR A 201 -0.78 18.01 0.28
N THR A 202 -0.12 18.54 -0.76
CA THR A 202 -0.46 19.83 -1.36
C THR A 202 -0.67 19.63 -2.87
N PRO A 203 -1.92 19.65 -3.35
CA PRO A 203 -2.20 19.52 -4.78
C PRO A 203 -1.86 20.83 -5.52
N VAL A 204 -1.25 20.69 -6.69
CA VAL A 204 -0.81 21.84 -7.51
C VAL A 204 -1.98 22.72 -7.95
N ASP A 205 -3.12 22.12 -8.31
CA ASP A 205 -4.31 22.86 -8.77
C ASP A 205 -4.89 23.79 -7.69
N GLU A 206 -4.74 23.44 -6.40
CA GLU A 206 -5.19 24.31 -5.31
C GLU A 206 -4.23 25.48 -5.09
N LEU A 207 -2.91 25.25 -5.20
CA LEU A 207 -1.91 26.33 -5.16
C LEU A 207 -2.12 27.34 -6.29
N LEU A 208 -2.56 26.88 -7.47
CA LEU A 208 -2.86 27.76 -8.60
C LEU A 208 -4.13 28.61 -8.37
N LYS A 209 -5.11 28.10 -7.63
CA LYS A 209 -6.38 28.82 -7.37
C LYS A 209 -6.28 29.77 -6.18
N ASN A 210 -5.69 29.30 -5.08
CA ASN A 210 -5.64 30.00 -3.80
C ASN A 210 -4.26 29.83 -3.16
N PRO A 211 -3.26 30.66 -3.54
CA PRO A 211 -1.88 30.53 -3.04
C PRO A 211 -1.74 30.66 -1.52
N GLU A 212 -2.72 31.28 -0.85
CA GLU A 212 -2.71 31.55 0.59
C GLU A 212 -3.38 30.47 1.45
N VAL A 213 -4.05 29.48 0.83
CA VAL A 213 -4.77 28.42 1.56
C VAL A 213 -3.92 27.17 1.62
N GLU A 214 -3.31 26.90 2.79
CA GLU A 214 -2.71 25.60 3.11
C GLU A 214 -3.80 24.56 3.37
N LYS A 215 -4.40 24.04 2.29
CA LYS A 215 -5.30 22.88 2.39
C LYS A 215 -4.46 21.60 2.35
N ASN A 216 -4.61 20.78 3.40
CA ASN A 216 -3.96 19.48 3.50
C ASN A 216 -4.82 18.43 2.77
N GLU A 217 -4.51 18.17 1.50
CA GLU A 217 -5.20 17.20 0.66
C GLU A 217 -4.21 16.13 0.22
N LEU A 218 -4.34 14.94 0.82
CA LEU A 218 -3.47 13.81 0.60
C LEU A 218 -3.64 13.25 -0.81
N ALA A 219 -2.54 12.82 -1.44
CA ALA A 219 -2.57 12.06 -2.69
C ALA A 219 -3.10 10.64 -2.46
N LEU A 220 -4.42 10.49 -2.30
CA LEU A 220 -5.10 9.22 -2.01
C LEU A 220 -5.44 8.44 -3.28
N THR A 221 -5.39 7.11 -3.20
CA THR A 221 -5.96 6.22 -4.22
C THR A 221 -7.48 6.14 -4.07
N THR A 222 -8.19 5.64 -5.10
CA THR A 222 -9.67 5.68 -5.18
C THR A 222 -10.38 5.12 -3.94
N LEU A 223 -9.94 3.98 -3.41
CA LEU A 223 -10.60 3.39 -2.23
C LEU A 223 -10.34 4.23 -0.96
N TYR A 224 -9.13 4.75 -0.75
CA TYR A 224 -8.86 5.59 0.41
C TYR A 224 -9.55 6.97 0.31
N ALA A 225 -9.69 7.51 -0.90
CA ALA A 225 -10.51 8.70 -1.15
C ALA A 225 -12.00 8.43 -0.84
N LEU A 226 -12.51 7.24 -1.17
CA LEU A 226 -13.85 6.81 -0.79
C LEU A 226 -14.01 6.69 0.72
N GLU A 227 -13.05 6.08 1.43
CA GLU A 227 -13.04 6.00 2.90
C GLU A 227 -13.08 7.41 3.53
N SER A 228 -12.23 8.32 3.05
CA SER A 228 -12.21 9.72 3.50
C SER A 228 -13.58 10.40 3.29
N THR A 229 -14.19 10.22 2.12
CA THR A 229 -15.52 10.77 1.80
C THR A 229 -16.61 10.21 2.71
N ILE A 230 -16.60 8.90 2.98
CA ILE A 230 -17.56 8.26 3.89
C ILE A 230 -17.40 8.81 5.31
N ASN A 231 -16.15 8.94 5.79
CA ASN A 231 -15.87 9.47 7.12
C ASN A 231 -16.27 10.94 7.27
N GLN A 232 -16.08 11.76 6.23
CA GLN A 232 -16.58 13.13 6.20
C GLN A 232 -18.11 13.17 6.35
N ARG A 233 -18.84 12.38 5.54
CA ARG A 233 -20.31 12.29 5.61
C ARG A 233 -20.80 11.76 6.96
N LYS A 234 -20.04 10.86 7.59
CA LYS A 234 -20.30 10.37 8.95
C LYS A 234 -20.15 11.49 9.98
N ALA A 235 -19.11 12.31 9.89
CA ALA A 235 -18.91 13.45 10.80
C ALA A 235 -20.03 14.50 10.67
N GLU A 236 -20.47 14.80 9.45
CA GLU A 236 -21.59 15.71 9.17
C GLU A 236 -22.95 15.18 9.69
N THR A 237 -23.07 13.88 9.95
CA THR A 237 -24.30 13.27 10.49
C THR A 237 -24.57 13.71 11.93
N SER A 238 -23.53 14.01 12.70
CA SER A 238 -23.62 14.51 14.07
C SER A 238 -24.10 15.96 14.15
N SER A 239 -24.16 16.68 13.03
CA SER A 239 -24.67 18.05 12.93
C SER A 239 -26.11 18.04 12.41
N SER A 240 -27.04 18.69 13.12
CA SER A 240 -28.47 18.75 12.79
C SER A 240 -28.72 19.58 11.52
N SER A 241 -28.68 18.93 10.36
CA SER A 241 -29.01 19.53 9.07
C SER A 241 -30.50 19.34 8.73
N ASN A 242 -31.24 20.45 8.52
CA ASN A 242 -32.67 20.50 8.13
C ASN A 242 -32.97 20.05 6.66
N GLY A 243 -32.18 19.12 6.11
CA GLY A 243 -32.30 18.65 4.71
C GLY A 243 -32.48 17.12 4.61
N LYS A 244 -32.88 16.64 3.41
CA LYS A 244 -32.95 15.20 3.12
C LYS A 244 -31.56 14.57 3.34
N PRO A 245 -31.44 13.48 4.11
CA PRO A 245 -30.15 12.86 4.38
C PRO A 245 -29.55 12.29 3.09
N SER A 246 -28.22 12.39 2.94
CA SER A 246 -27.49 11.73 1.86
C SER A 246 -27.69 10.21 1.91
N TRP A 247 -27.51 9.52 0.78
CA TRP A 247 -27.60 8.05 0.73
C TRP A 247 -26.72 7.37 1.79
N THR A 248 -25.47 7.82 1.91
CA THR A 248 -24.53 7.34 2.92
C THR A 248 -25.05 7.57 4.35
N LYS A 249 -25.63 8.75 4.62
CA LYS A 249 -26.22 9.05 5.94
C LYS A 249 -27.39 8.12 6.25
N ARG A 250 -28.24 7.81 5.27
CA ARG A 250 -29.34 6.84 5.44
C ARG A 250 -28.80 5.45 5.79
N LEU A 251 -27.75 4.98 5.10
CA LEU A 251 -27.11 3.70 5.39
C LEU A 251 -26.44 3.66 6.77
N LEU A 252 -25.81 4.77 7.20
CA LEU A 252 -25.16 4.87 8.51
C LEU A 252 -26.14 4.90 9.69
N LEU A 253 -27.42 5.22 9.44
CA LEU A 253 -28.47 5.30 10.47
C LEU A 253 -29.33 4.03 10.55
N ASP A 254 -29.26 3.14 9.56
CA ASP A 254 -30.08 1.92 9.49
C ASP A 254 -29.23 0.69 9.16
N ASP A 255 -28.79 0.00 10.22
CA ASP A 255 -27.99 -1.21 10.15
C ASP A 255 -28.67 -2.33 9.32
N LYS A 256 -30.00 -2.42 9.39
CA LYS A 256 -30.75 -3.45 8.67
C LYS A 256 -30.74 -3.18 7.18
N LEU A 257 -30.98 -1.93 6.79
CA LEU A 257 -30.90 -1.49 5.40
C LEU A 257 -29.49 -1.71 4.85
N LEU A 258 -28.44 -1.33 5.59
CA LEU A 258 -27.06 -1.52 5.17
C LEU A 258 -26.72 -2.99 4.95
N CYS A 259 -27.07 -3.87 5.90
CA CYS A 259 -26.84 -5.30 5.76
C CYS A 259 -27.66 -5.92 4.61
N SER A 260 -28.88 -5.44 4.39
CA SER A 260 -29.71 -5.86 3.25
C SER A 260 -29.03 -5.50 1.94
N LYS A 261 -28.55 -4.26 1.81
CA LYS A 261 -27.87 -3.80 0.60
C LYS A 261 -26.60 -4.59 0.32
N ILE A 262 -25.74 -4.82 1.32
CA ILE A 262 -24.53 -5.64 1.13
C ILE A 262 -24.85 -7.03 0.57
N ARG A 263 -25.92 -7.66 1.05
CA ARG A 263 -26.34 -8.99 0.56
C ARG A 263 -26.92 -8.94 -0.85
N GLU A 264 -27.72 -7.92 -1.14
CA GLU A 264 -28.29 -7.67 -2.46
C GLU A 264 -27.19 -7.49 -3.51
N GLU A 265 -26.25 -6.55 -3.30
CA GLU A 265 -25.19 -6.28 -4.28
C GLU A 265 -24.24 -7.49 -4.44
N ALA A 266 -24.01 -8.29 -3.39
CA ALA A 266 -23.22 -9.51 -3.48
C ALA A 266 -23.92 -10.61 -4.29
N ASP A 267 -25.24 -10.68 -4.22
CA ASP A 267 -26.06 -11.60 -5.03
C ASP A 267 -26.12 -11.13 -6.48
N GLU A 268 -26.28 -9.83 -6.73
CA GLU A 268 -26.23 -9.23 -8.07
C GLU A 268 -24.87 -9.47 -8.74
N LEU A 269 -23.77 -9.30 -8.01
CA LEU A 269 -22.43 -9.66 -8.50
C LEU A 269 -22.35 -11.11 -8.97
N CYS A 270 -22.88 -12.06 -8.18
CA CYS A 270 -22.93 -13.47 -8.56
C CYS A 270 -23.79 -13.69 -9.82
N ARG A 271 -24.96 -13.04 -9.90
CA ARG A 271 -25.87 -13.13 -11.04
C ARG A 271 -25.24 -12.65 -12.34
N THR A 272 -24.33 -11.66 -12.30
CA THR A 272 -23.64 -11.23 -13.52
C THR A 272 -22.92 -12.37 -14.22
N LEU A 273 -22.37 -13.33 -13.45
CA LEU A 273 -21.76 -14.54 -13.99
C LEU A 273 -22.82 -15.57 -14.43
N GLU A 274 -23.84 -15.81 -13.61
CA GLU A 274 -24.87 -16.82 -13.88
C GLU A 274 -25.70 -16.50 -15.13
N GLN A 275 -25.93 -15.22 -15.38
CA GLN A 275 -26.71 -14.72 -16.50
C GLN A 275 -25.83 -14.35 -17.70
N ASN A 276 -24.51 -14.56 -17.60
CA ASN A 276 -23.53 -14.25 -18.63
C ASN A 276 -23.64 -12.79 -19.11
N GLU A 277 -23.73 -11.88 -18.15
CA GLU A 277 -23.72 -10.43 -18.37
C GLU A 277 -22.32 -9.95 -18.77
N ASP A 278 -22.21 -8.69 -19.20
CA ASP A 278 -20.94 -8.12 -19.64
C ASP A 278 -20.05 -7.66 -18.48
N ASN A 279 -18.75 -7.53 -18.76
CA ASN A 279 -17.74 -7.12 -17.79
C ASN A 279 -18.04 -5.76 -17.13
N GLY A 280 -18.71 -4.84 -17.83
CA GLY A 280 -19.10 -3.54 -17.30
C GLY A 280 -20.11 -3.68 -16.17
N ARG A 281 -21.12 -4.54 -16.36
CA ARG A 281 -22.11 -4.85 -15.32
C ARG A 281 -21.46 -5.52 -14.11
N THR A 282 -20.60 -6.52 -14.30
CA THR A 282 -19.82 -7.14 -13.20
C THR A 282 -18.98 -6.12 -12.44
N ALA A 283 -18.33 -5.17 -13.15
CA ALA A 283 -17.53 -4.13 -12.51
C ALA A 283 -18.39 -3.17 -11.67
N SER A 284 -19.58 -2.80 -12.16
CA SER A 284 -20.54 -1.98 -11.41
C SER A 284 -21.01 -2.67 -10.14
N GLU A 285 -21.44 -3.93 -10.21
CA GLU A 285 -21.90 -4.68 -9.04
C GLU A 285 -20.79 -4.86 -8.00
N MET A 286 -19.57 -5.13 -8.45
CA MET A 286 -18.42 -5.21 -7.53
C MET A 286 -18.14 -3.84 -6.87
N ALA A 287 -18.30 -2.74 -7.59
CA ALA A 287 -18.13 -1.41 -7.02
C ALA A 287 -19.19 -1.12 -5.94
N ASP A 288 -20.43 -1.55 -6.14
CA ASP A 288 -21.50 -1.40 -5.15
C ASP A 288 -21.27 -2.28 -3.92
N VAL A 289 -20.77 -3.52 -4.10
CA VAL A 289 -20.32 -4.37 -2.98
C VAL A 289 -19.23 -3.67 -2.17
N LEU A 290 -18.19 -3.14 -2.84
CA LEU A 290 -17.11 -2.43 -2.17
C LEU A 290 -17.62 -1.20 -1.42
N TYR A 291 -18.47 -0.40 -2.06
CA TYR A 291 -19.04 0.80 -1.46
C TYR A 291 -19.78 0.50 -0.15
N HIS A 292 -20.75 -0.42 -0.19
CA HIS A 292 -21.57 -0.73 0.98
C HIS A 292 -20.73 -1.42 2.07
N ALA A 293 -19.78 -2.28 1.71
CA ALA A 293 -18.84 -2.86 2.67
C ALA A 293 -18.00 -1.79 3.37
N MET A 294 -17.52 -0.77 2.64
CA MET A 294 -16.75 0.34 3.23
C MET A 294 -17.58 1.23 4.16
N VAL A 295 -18.88 1.43 3.87
CA VAL A 295 -19.80 2.10 4.80
C VAL A 295 -19.91 1.32 6.11
N LEU A 296 -20.01 -0.02 6.03
CA LEU A 296 -20.02 -0.88 7.21
C LEU A 296 -18.71 -0.80 8.00
N LEU A 297 -17.56 -0.81 7.32
CA LEU A 297 -16.25 -0.65 7.97
C LEU A 297 -16.18 0.68 8.74
N SER A 298 -16.59 1.78 8.11
CA SER A 298 -16.64 3.09 8.76
C SER A 298 -17.58 3.09 9.98
N LEU A 299 -18.76 2.47 9.89
CA LEU A 299 -19.68 2.33 11.03
C LEU A 299 -19.03 1.58 12.20
N ARG A 300 -18.31 0.50 11.90
CA ARG A 300 -17.59 -0.34 12.88
C ARG A 300 -16.26 0.26 13.37
N GLY A 301 -15.80 1.36 12.77
CA GLY A 301 -14.53 1.99 13.10
C GLY A 301 -13.30 1.19 12.65
N VAL A 302 -13.45 0.32 11.66
CA VAL A 302 -12.35 -0.46 11.06
C VAL A 302 -11.82 0.30 9.85
N LYS A 303 -10.51 0.56 9.79
CA LYS A 303 -9.91 1.22 8.62
C LYS A 303 -9.71 0.25 7.47
N LEU A 304 -9.77 0.74 6.23
CA LEU A 304 -9.45 -0.03 5.04
C LEU A 304 -8.01 -0.59 5.11
N GLU A 305 -7.07 0.18 5.66
CA GLU A 305 -5.68 -0.27 5.86
C GLU A 305 -5.61 -1.58 6.67
N GLU A 306 -6.45 -1.74 7.70
CA GLU A 306 -6.49 -2.96 8.51
C GLU A 306 -6.98 -4.16 7.68
N VAL A 307 -7.94 -3.95 6.78
CA VAL A 307 -8.42 -4.98 5.84
C VAL A 307 -7.31 -5.36 4.86
N MET A 308 -6.58 -4.38 4.32
CA MET A 308 -5.45 -4.63 3.42
C MET A 308 -4.33 -5.41 4.12
N GLN A 309 -4.04 -5.09 5.38
CA GLN A 309 -3.08 -5.83 6.18
C GLN A 309 -3.50 -7.29 6.38
N VAL A 310 -4.79 -7.54 6.66
CA VAL A 310 -5.33 -8.91 6.77
C VAL A 310 -5.19 -9.66 5.44
N LEU A 311 -5.48 -9.02 4.30
CA LEU A 311 -5.31 -9.63 2.97
C LEU A 311 -3.84 -9.96 2.69
N ARG A 312 -2.92 -9.03 3.00
CA ARG A 312 -1.49 -9.23 2.81
C ARG A 312 -0.95 -10.40 3.64
N GLN A 313 -1.43 -10.57 4.87
CA GLN A 313 -1.08 -11.72 5.73
C GLN A 313 -1.53 -13.06 5.14
N ARG A 314 -2.55 -13.07 4.28
CA ARG A 314 -3.05 -14.27 3.61
C ARG A 314 -2.23 -14.66 2.38
N PHE A 315 -1.48 -13.75 1.74
CA PHE A 315 -0.73 -14.09 0.53
C PHE A 315 0.31 -15.20 0.74
N SER A 316 0.82 -15.36 1.96
CA SER A 316 1.81 -16.40 2.30
C SER A 316 1.18 -17.68 2.89
N LYS A 317 -0.15 -17.80 2.91
CA LYS A 317 -0.88 -18.98 3.38
C LYS A 317 -1.90 -19.39 2.32
N SER A 318 -1.94 -20.65 1.92
CA SER A 318 -3.02 -21.08 1.02
C SER A 318 -4.38 -20.90 1.70
N GLY A 319 -5.42 -20.55 0.93
CA GLY A 319 -6.77 -20.37 1.49
C GLY A 319 -7.33 -21.61 2.21
N ILE A 320 -6.79 -22.79 1.89
CA ILE A 320 -7.10 -24.07 2.54
C ILE A 320 -6.43 -24.17 3.92
N GLU A 321 -5.14 -23.81 4.03
CA GLU A 321 -4.42 -23.76 5.30
C GLU A 321 -5.02 -22.73 6.26
N GLU A 322 -5.39 -21.55 5.74
CA GLU A 322 -6.06 -20.53 6.55
C GLU A 322 -7.39 -21.04 7.10
N LYS A 323 -8.24 -21.64 6.25
CA LYS A 323 -9.54 -22.20 6.66
C LYS A 323 -9.40 -23.29 7.71
N ASN A 324 -8.36 -24.13 7.61
CA ASN A 324 -8.09 -25.18 8.60
C ASN A 324 -7.62 -24.59 9.94
N SER A 325 -6.86 -23.49 9.93
CA SER A 325 -6.38 -22.84 11.16
C SER A 325 -7.46 -22.12 11.98
N ARG A 326 -8.62 -21.81 11.38
CA ARG A 326 -9.76 -21.16 12.05
C ARG A 326 -10.67 -22.15 12.80
N LYS A 327 -10.45 -23.46 12.69
CA LYS A 327 -11.14 -24.47 13.50
C LYS A 327 -10.29 -24.78 14.73
N SER A 328 -10.37 -23.92 15.75
CA SER A 328 -10.02 -24.20 17.14
C SER A 328 -10.80 -23.29 18.06
#